data_AF-A0A6B3FVY1-F1
#
_entry.id   AF-A0A6B3FVY1-F1
#
_cell.length_a   1.000
_cell.length_b   1.000
_cell.length_c   1.000
_cell.angle_alpha   90.00
_cell.angle_beta   90.00
_cell.angle_gamma   90.00
#
_symmetry.space_group_name_H-M   'P 1'
#
loop_
_entity.id
_entity.type
_entity.pdbx_description
1 polymer ?
#
loop_
_entity_poly.entity_id
_entity_poly.type
_entity_poly.pdbx_seq_one_letter_code
_entity_poly.pdbx_strand_id
1 'polypeptide(L)' 'MPPTLASLVQHSALKLTVRAGADRLDTPVRWAHASELADPVPYMDGGELLLVTATNLDAENADSMQR' A
#
# COMPACT_ATOMS: atom_id res chain seq x y z
N MET A 1 0.43 -18.08 -10.58
CA MET A 1 0.91 -16.67 -10.68
C MET A 1 0.39 -15.95 -9.45
N PRO A 2 1.23 -15.27 -8.64
CA PRO A 2 0.75 -14.41 -7.56
C PRO A 2 -0.12 -13.29 -8.15
N PRO A 3 -1.11 -12.78 -7.40
CA PRO A 3 -1.89 -11.61 -7.83
C PRO A 3 -0.95 -10.41 -8.02
N THR A 4 -1.25 -9.56 -9.01
CA THR A 4 -0.54 -8.29 -9.22
C THR A 4 -1.37 -7.12 -8.69
N LEU A 5 -0.75 -5.94 -8.52
CA LEU A 5 -1.50 -4.72 -8.21
C LEU A 5 -2.59 -4.44 -9.25
N ALA A 6 -2.32 -4.68 -10.54
CA ALA A 6 -3.32 -4.58 -11.60
C ALA A 6 -4.54 -5.47 -11.34
N SER A 7 -4.31 -6.73 -10.93
CA SER A 7 -5.40 -7.67 -10.63
C SER A 7 -6.28 -7.23 -9.46
N LEU A 8 -5.68 -6.59 -8.44
CA LEU A 8 -6.43 -6.04 -7.31
C LEU A 8 -7.25 -4.82 -7.71
N VAL A 9 -6.67 -3.91 -8.49
CA VAL A 9 -7.38 -2.72 -8.99
C VAL A 9 -8.56 -3.09 -9.89
N GLN A 10 -8.40 -4.12 -10.71
CA GLN A 10 -9.47 -4.62 -11.59
C GLN A 10 -10.57 -5.39 -10.81
N HIS A 11 -10.31 -5.80 -9.57
CA HIS A 11 -11.28 -6.51 -8.75
C HIS A 11 -12.31 -5.52 -8.16
N SER A 12 -13.44 -5.38 -8.86
CA SER A 12 -14.46 -4.36 -8.58
C SER A 12 -15.01 -4.36 -7.14
N ALA A 13 -15.02 -5.51 -6.47
CA ALA A 13 -15.44 -5.62 -5.07
C ALA A 13 -14.56 -4.80 -4.10
N LEU A 14 -13.30 -4.55 -4.44
CA LEU A 14 -12.34 -3.81 -3.60
C LEU A 14 -12.44 -2.29 -3.78
N LYS A 15 -13.10 -1.81 -4.85
CA LYS A 15 -13.31 -0.37 -5.13
C LYS A 15 -12.03 0.48 -5.06
N LEU A 16 -10.92 -0.06 -5.57
CA LEU A 16 -9.62 0.59 -5.51
C LEU A 16 -9.45 1.63 -6.62
N THR A 17 -8.65 2.67 -6.35
CA THR A 17 -8.20 3.66 -7.34
C THR A 17 -6.71 3.88 -7.18
N VAL A 18 -5.97 3.85 -8.28
CA VAL A 18 -4.52 4.09 -8.28
C VAL A 18 -4.27 5.58 -8.10
N ARG A 19 -3.62 5.95 -6.99
CA ARG A 19 -3.26 7.35 -6.70
C ARG A 19 -1.82 7.68 -7.10
N ALA A 20 -0.95 6.68 -7.21
CA ALA A 20 0.45 6.82 -7.59
C ALA A 20 1.00 5.50 -8.18
N GLY A 21 2.09 5.58 -8.96
CA GLY A 21 2.82 4.40 -9.46
C GLY A 21 2.06 3.56 -10.50
N ALA A 22 1.23 4.19 -11.34
CA ALA A 22 0.45 3.50 -12.38
C ALA A 22 1.31 2.73 -13.39
N ASP A 23 2.58 3.12 -13.55
CA ASP A 23 3.60 2.47 -14.35
C ASP A 23 4.12 1.14 -13.75
N ARG A 24 3.74 0.80 -12.51
CA ARG A 24 4.24 -0.37 -11.78
C ARG A 24 3.16 -1.39 -11.41
N LEU A 25 2.00 -1.37 -12.08
CA LEU A 25 0.87 -2.23 -11.71
C LEU A 25 1.10 -3.73 -11.94
N ASP A 26 2.11 -4.09 -12.73
CA ASP A 26 2.52 -5.49 -12.91
C ASP A 26 3.28 -6.08 -11.71
N THR A 27 3.55 -5.26 -10.67
CA THR A 27 4.20 -5.71 -9.43
C THR A 27 3.39 -6.83 -8.77
N PRO A 28 4.00 -7.99 -8.49
CA PRO A 28 3.34 -9.09 -7.77
C PRO A 28 3.17 -8.73 -6.29
N VAL A 29 2.01 -9.08 -5.75
CA VAL A 29 1.68 -8.97 -4.32
C VAL A 29 1.91 -10.33 -3.67
N ARG A 30 2.85 -10.38 -2.72
CA ARG A 30 3.23 -11.63 -2.03
C ARG A 30 2.37 -11.88 -0.79
N TRP A 31 2.03 -10.81 -0.08
CA TRP A 31 1.29 -10.86 1.18
C TRP A 31 0.54 -9.55 1.41
N ALA A 32 -0.47 -9.56 2.27
CA ALA A 32 -1.18 -8.36 2.71
C ALA A 32 -1.12 -8.23 4.24
N HIS A 33 -0.82 -7.03 4.74
CA HIS A 33 -0.76 -6.76 6.17
C HIS A 33 -1.55 -5.49 6.50
N ALA A 34 -2.27 -5.50 7.62
CA ALA A 34 -2.90 -4.31 8.17
C ALA A 34 -2.03 -3.75 9.29
N SER A 35 -1.69 -2.46 9.22
CA SER A 35 -0.89 -1.79 10.24
C SER A 35 -1.31 -0.34 10.35
N GLU A 36 -1.13 0.25 11.53
CA GLU A 36 -1.28 1.69 11.78
C GLU A 36 0.00 2.27 12.42
N LEU A 37 1.12 1.54 12.29
CA LEU A 37 2.43 2.05 12.70
C LEU A 37 2.79 3.25 11.82
N ALA A 38 3.32 4.30 12.46
CA ALA A 38 3.83 5.47 11.75
C ALA A 38 4.95 5.10 10.76
N ASP A 39 5.82 4.16 11.17
CA ASP A 39 6.82 3.56 10.30
C ASP A 39 6.76 2.02 10.35
N PRO A 40 6.16 1.38 9.33
CA PRO A 40 6.14 -0.08 9.21
C PRO A 40 7.39 -0.64 8.50
N VAL A 41 8.24 0.20 7.89
CA VAL A 41 9.34 -0.23 6.99
C VAL A 41 10.34 -1.18 7.65
N PRO A 42 10.74 -1.02 8.93
CA PRO A 42 11.69 -1.94 9.57
C PRO A 42 11.23 -3.40 9.64
N TYR A 43 9.94 -3.66 9.43
CA TYR A 43 9.33 -4.98 9.49
C TYR A 43 8.95 -5.55 8.11
N MET A 44 9.34 -4.88 7.02
CA MET A 44 8.94 -5.23 5.66
C MET A 44 10.13 -5.75 4.83
N ASP A 45 9.88 -6.80 4.04
CA ASP A 45 10.85 -7.42 3.13
C ASP A 45 10.60 -7.03 1.65
N GLY A 46 9.54 -6.26 1.38
CA GLY A 46 9.11 -5.80 0.07
C GLY A 46 8.07 -6.69 -0.58
N GLY A 47 7.34 -6.15 -1.56
CA GLY A 47 6.28 -6.88 -2.28
C GLY A 47 5.03 -7.19 -1.43
N GLU A 48 4.95 -6.68 -0.21
CA GLU A 48 3.74 -6.70 0.60
C GLU A 48 2.79 -5.56 0.20
N LEU A 49 1.48 -5.84 0.31
CA LEU A 49 0.43 -4.84 0.29
C LEU A 49 0.12 -4.41 1.72
N LEU A 50 0.39 -3.14 2.03
CA LEU A 50 0.03 -2.56 3.32
C LEU A 50 -1.36 -1.94 3.27
N LEU A 51 -2.22 -2.31 4.21
CA LEU A 51 -3.54 -1.74 4.42
C LEU A 51 -3.49 -0.83 5.65
N VAL A 52 -3.81 0.45 5.44
CA VAL A 52 -3.81 1.48 6.49
C VAL A 52 -5.15 2.22 6.43
N THR A 53 -5.73 2.49 7.60
CA THR A 53 -6.87 3.41 7.77
C THR A 53 -6.37 4.85 7.87
N ALA A 54 -5.09 5.02 8.23
CA ALA A 54 -4.41 6.30 8.37
C ALA A 54 -5.00 7.17 9.50
N THR A 55 -5.49 6.56 10.58
CA THR A 55 -6.01 7.32 11.74
C THR A 55 -4.92 8.13 12.46
N ASN A 56 -3.66 7.71 12.33
CA ASN A 56 -2.51 8.33 12.98
C ASN A 56 -1.61 9.10 12.00
N LEU A 57 -2.01 9.24 10.73
CA LEU A 57 -1.19 9.87 9.70
C LEU A 57 -1.55 11.36 9.59
N ASP A 58 -0.58 12.25 9.84
CA ASP A 58 -0.74 13.68 9.60
C ASP A 58 -0.42 14.01 8.13
N ALA A 59 -1.38 13.72 7.25
CA ALA A 59 -1.24 13.85 5.81
C ALA A 59 -1.08 15.30 5.30
N GLU A 60 -1.40 16.30 6.13
CA GLU A 60 -1.25 17.70 5.78
C GLU A 60 0.17 18.22 6.08
N ASN A 61 0.91 17.51 6.92
CA ASN A 61 2.25 17.89 7.35
C ASN A 61 3.29 16.89 6.83
N ALA A 62 3.81 17.12 5.62
CA ALA A 62 4.81 16.26 5.01
C ALA A 62 6.07 16.06 5.87
N ASP A 63 6.42 17.05 6.71
CA ASP A 63 7.58 16.98 7.59
C ASP A 63 7.39 15.97 8.73
N SER A 64 6.13 15.75 9.14
CA SER A 64 5.77 14.73 10.13
C SER A 64 5.83 13.30 9.58
N MET A 65 5.76 13.16 8.25
CA MET A 65 5.83 11.89 7.53
C MET A 65 7.28 11.49 7.15
N GLN A 66 8.27 12.20 7.68
CA GLN A 66 9.68 11.92 7.40
C GLN A 66 10.15 10.61 8.02
N ARG A 67 11.02 9.93 7.24
CA ARG A 67 11.75 8.71 7.60
C ARG A 67 12.57 8.85 8.88
#